data_AF-A0A6G0RP16-F1
#
_entry.id   AF-A0A6G0RP16-F1
#
_cell.length_a   1.000
_cell.length_b   1.000
_cell.length_c   1.000
_cell.angle_alpha   90.00
_cell.angle_beta   90.00
_cell.angle_gamma   90.00
#
_symmetry.space_group_name_H-M   'P 1'
#
loop_
_entity.id
_entity.type
_entity.pdbx_description
1 polymer ?
#
loop_
_entity_poly.entity_id
_entity_poly.type
_entity_poly.pdbx_seq_one_letter_code
_entity_poly.pdbx_strand_id
1 'polypeptide(L)'
;MCFGASALQANIASLKGGNLGDLLTAFLQTEQATLETYIAEEDVCTWSCSKSYVLKELVSAYECPGTTPVTPVCTGTATCAMEASIKVTPADIASADVTVLSGAKEISGRVIQGLPTDAAASYDTDKHIYRSVPCTSFTGQDECIFKAKVSDLVTGTPTLVNGFPAEGSSDADFVFWRYSLGGSWKAWDSSSALESFGQAVTTVKIEAWTACGLVEAFTFDVNVYLHSELSCTNFKGLWSGLLKESEPDTFCSAPGSDFAALHMSYAVGDLIPPVNGQVTGSFGGITCEIMVKEEAVTPVPDNAYATLFTRSSTSPAIDEDFAVEMVHDPNTARKTAFKVKCTITRTPGGNTMLADVDTEAPQEFVGPHSVICCHTFYVTDCEGPKLDSDTAVCENECAGNAGPGVGEACSGRIVTSNALATAVTVYAEGQEQTCCTECSLQCNAVGSSTVKHCEVAGSSPPSLPPTLAPMQPLFAQLAAAEEKVLASETMTALLGASAMVAVVALIVVKRRADAAAHAREAEDAYYPLLE
;
A
#
# COMPACT_ATOMS: atom_id res chain seq x y z
N MET A 1 -29.79 43.79 -51.52
CA MET A 1 -29.17 43.43 -50.23
C MET A 1 -28.13 44.48 -49.88
N CYS A 2 -28.02 44.84 -48.59
CA CYS A 2 -26.99 45.79 -48.13
C CYS A 2 -25.61 45.11 -48.15
N PHE A 3 -25.49 43.91 -47.56
CA PHE A 3 -24.27 43.11 -47.64
C PHE A 3 -24.18 42.37 -48.98
N GLY A 4 -23.05 42.54 -49.68
CA GLY A 4 -22.66 41.69 -50.80
C GLY A 4 -21.93 40.44 -50.32
N ALA A 5 -21.85 39.41 -51.17
CA ALA A 5 -21.21 38.13 -50.83
C ALA A 5 -19.75 38.30 -50.37
N SER A 6 -18.97 39.18 -51.00
CA SER A 6 -17.58 39.45 -50.63
C SER A 6 -17.44 40.14 -49.27
N ALA A 7 -18.34 41.07 -48.94
CA ALA A 7 -18.35 41.76 -47.65
C ALA A 7 -18.72 40.79 -46.51
N LEU A 8 -19.71 39.93 -46.76
CA LEU A 8 -20.09 38.89 -45.80
C LEU A 8 -18.94 37.91 -45.57
N GLN A 9 -18.27 37.45 -46.64
CA GLN A 9 -17.12 36.54 -46.53
C GLN A 9 -15.94 37.18 -45.78
N ALA A 10 -15.67 38.47 -45.99
CA ALA A 10 -14.63 39.19 -45.25
C ALA A 10 -14.95 39.30 -43.76
N ASN A 11 -16.21 39.56 -43.41
CA ASN A 11 -16.67 39.61 -42.02
C ASN A 11 -16.56 38.24 -41.34
N ILE A 12 -16.94 37.15 -42.02
CA ILE A 12 -16.79 35.79 -41.49
C ILE A 12 -15.30 35.43 -41.32
N ALA A 13 -14.46 35.80 -42.28
CA ALA A 13 -13.02 35.60 -42.17
C ALA A 13 -12.40 36.38 -40.99
N SER A 14 -12.97 37.52 -40.61
CA SER A 14 -12.52 38.28 -39.43
C SER A 14 -12.83 37.59 -38.09
N LEU A 15 -13.79 36.67 -38.07
CA LEU A 15 -14.09 35.83 -36.91
C LEU A 15 -13.14 34.63 -36.78
N LYS A 16 -12.45 34.26 -37.87
CA LYS A 16 -11.34 33.30 -37.80
C LYS A 16 -10.16 33.96 -37.11
N GLY A 17 -9.29 33.17 -36.47
CA GLY A 17 -8.14 33.62 -35.67
C GLY A 17 -7.05 34.47 -36.35
N GLY A 18 -7.39 35.46 -37.18
CA GLY A 18 -6.47 36.31 -37.94
C GLY A 18 -6.34 37.76 -37.43
N ASN A 19 -7.43 38.43 -37.01
CA ASN A 19 -7.35 39.78 -36.41
C ASN A 19 -7.28 39.77 -34.87
N LEU A 20 -7.58 38.62 -34.26
CA LEU A 20 -7.41 38.39 -32.84
C LEU A 20 -6.05 37.75 -32.51
N GLY A 21 -5.13 37.54 -33.46
CA GLY A 21 -3.89 36.78 -33.23
C GLY A 21 -2.98 37.32 -32.11
N ASP A 22 -2.80 38.65 -32.04
CA ASP A 22 -2.04 39.30 -30.96
C ASP A 22 -2.87 39.44 -29.68
N LEU A 23 -4.18 39.56 -29.82
CA LEU A 23 -5.13 39.56 -28.70
C LEU A 23 -5.19 38.17 -28.07
N LEU A 24 -5.16 37.07 -28.80
CA LEU A 24 -5.36 35.71 -28.30
C LEU A 24 -4.36 35.39 -27.17
N THR A 25 -3.12 35.87 -27.25
CA THR A 25 -2.14 35.66 -26.18
C THR A 25 -2.47 36.46 -24.91
N ALA A 26 -3.02 37.67 -25.03
CA ALA A 26 -3.47 38.50 -23.90
C ALA A 26 -4.88 38.13 -23.38
N PHE A 27 -5.75 37.71 -24.30
CA PHE A 27 -7.16 37.40 -24.14
C PHE A 27 -7.33 36.08 -23.41
N LEU A 28 -6.52 35.07 -23.76
CA LEU A 28 -6.49 33.80 -23.05
C LEU A 28 -6.17 34.00 -21.57
N GLN A 29 -5.30 34.96 -21.22
CA GLN A 29 -4.86 35.23 -19.83
C GLN A 29 -5.82 36.11 -19.00
N THR A 30 -6.76 36.79 -19.65
CA THR A 30 -7.62 37.80 -19.01
C THR A 30 -8.84 37.17 -18.33
N GLU A 31 -9.25 37.69 -17.18
CA GLU A 31 -10.44 37.20 -16.47
C GLU A 31 -11.71 37.35 -17.34
N GLN A 32 -12.61 36.36 -17.28
CA GLN A 32 -13.84 36.28 -18.09
C GLN A 32 -14.60 37.61 -18.17
N ALA A 33 -14.93 38.25 -17.04
CA ALA A 33 -15.76 39.46 -17.03
C ALA A 33 -15.10 40.65 -17.77
N THR A 34 -13.77 40.79 -17.63
CA THR A 34 -13.01 41.82 -18.33
C THR A 34 -13.00 41.55 -19.83
N LEU A 35 -12.92 40.27 -20.19
CA LEU A 35 -12.91 39.80 -21.57
C LEU A 35 -14.23 40.06 -22.30
N GLU A 36 -15.34 39.71 -21.67
CA GLU A 36 -16.68 39.97 -22.21
C GLU A 36 -16.91 41.46 -22.42
N THR A 37 -16.41 42.30 -21.49
CA THR A 37 -16.48 43.76 -21.62
C THR A 37 -15.67 44.25 -22.82
N TYR A 38 -14.44 43.78 -22.98
CA TYR A 38 -13.58 44.15 -24.11
C TYR A 38 -14.20 43.77 -25.47
N ILE A 39 -14.72 42.55 -25.60
CA ILE A 39 -15.41 42.11 -26.83
C ILE A 39 -16.62 42.99 -27.12
N ALA A 40 -17.39 43.36 -26.09
CA ALA A 40 -18.56 44.20 -26.25
C ALA A 40 -18.20 45.63 -26.68
N GLU A 41 -17.06 46.16 -26.23
CA GLU A 41 -16.57 47.50 -26.59
C GLU A 41 -15.97 47.58 -28.00
N GLU A 42 -15.26 46.53 -28.43
CA GLU A 42 -14.61 46.48 -29.75
C GLU A 42 -15.61 46.28 -30.91
N ASP A 43 -16.88 45.96 -30.62
CA ASP A 43 -17.99 45.79 -31.56
C ASP A 43 -17.69 44.85 -32.75
N VAL A 44 -16.74 43.92 -32.57
CA VAL A 44 -16.21 43.00 -33.60
C VAL A 44 -17.31 42.15 -34.25
N CYS A 45 -18.40 41.95 -33.52
CA CYS A 45 -19.52 41.09 -33.90
C CYS A 45 -20.76 41.86 -34.36
N THR A 46 -20.64 43.18 -34.55
CA THR A 46 -21.66 43.98 -35.21
C THR A 46 -21.15 44.42 -36.57
N TRP A 47 -21.78 43.92 -37.62
CA TRP A 47 -21.46 44.26 -39.00
C TRP A 47 -22.48 45.24 -39.52
N SER A 48 -22.05 46.44 -39.89
CA SER A 48 -22.92 47.50 -40.41
C SER A 48 -22.68 47.76 -41.90
N CYS A 49 -23.73 48.09 -42.62
CA CYS A 49 -23.68 48.44 -44.04
C CYS A 49 -24.54 49.68 -44.29
N SER A 50 -23.95 50.63 -45.01
CA SER A 50 -24.61 51.83 -45.53
C SER A 50 -24.78 51.72 -47.03
N LYS A 51 -25.96 52.06 -47.55
CA LYS A 51 -26.16 52.23 -48.99
C LYS A 51 -26.94 53.50 -49.28
N SER A 52 -26.37 54.35 -50.11
CA SER A 52 -26.99 55.59 -50.56
C SER A 52 -27.23 55.56 -52.07
N TYR A 53 -28.42 56.00 -52.49
CA TYR A 53 -28.79 56.20 -53.88
C TYR A 53 -29.20 57.64 -54.11
N VAL A 54 -28.79 58.22 -55.23
CA VAL A 54 -29.29 59.50 -55.71
C VAL A 54 -30.38 59.23 -56.74
N LEU A 55 -31.60 59.67 -56.46
CA LEU A 55 -32.68 59.64 -57.42
C LEU A 55 -32.40 60.67 -58.52
N LYS A 56 -32.35 60.18 -59.76
CA LYS A 56 -32.25 61.01 -60.95
C LYS A 56 -33.52 60.83 -61.76
N GLU A 57 -34.18 61.94 -62.07
CA GLU A 57 -35.35 61.98 -62.94
C GLU A 57 -34.90 62.24 -64.37
N LEU A 58 -35.47 61.50 -65.32
CA LEU A 58 -35.25 61.73 -66.74
C LEU A 58 -36.14 62.90 -67.17
N VAL A 59 -35.53 64.06 -67.39
CA VAL A 59 -36.25 65.25 -67.82
C VAL A 59 -36.07 65.42 -69.32
N SER A 60 -37.17 65.53 -70.04
CA SER A 60 -37.22 65.95 -71.44
C SER A 60 -38.05 67.22 -71.54
N ALA A 61 -37.53 68.24 -72.20
CA ALA A 61 -38.32 69.42 -72.51
C ALA A 61 -39.43 69.04 -73.50
N TYR A 62 -40.63 69.60 -73.31
CA TYR A 62 -41.73 69.44 -74.27
C TYR A 62 -41.44 70.29 -75.50
N GLU A 63 -41.57 69.68 -76.69
CA GLU A 63 -41.35 70.38 -77.96
C GLU A 63 -42.62 70.57 -78.76
N CYS A 64 -42.75 71.75 -79.36
CA CYS A 64 -43.77 72.03 -80.36
C CYS A 64 -43.39 71.39 -81.70
N PRO A 65 -44.35 71.01 -82.56
CA PRO A 65 -44.06 70.36 -83.83
C PRO A 65 -43.15 71.22 -84.72
N GLY A 66 -41.97 70.68 -85.11
CA GLY A 66 -41.05 71.29 -86.07
C GLY A 66 -39.66 71.66 -85.56
N THR A 67 -39.35 71.44 -84.28
CA THR A 67 -38.00 71.65 -83.72
C THR A 67 -37.17 70.37 -83.64
N THR A 68 -35.84 70.51 -83.57
CA THR A 68 -34.89 69.40 -83.40
C THR A 68 -35.00 68.80 -82.00
N PRO A 69 -35.15 67.47 -81.86
CA PRO A 69 -35.31 66.82 -80.56
C PRO A 69 -34.14 67.11 -79.61
N VAL A 70 -34.44 67.62 -78.42
CA VAL A 70 -33.51 67.78 -77.30
C VAL A 70 -33.31 66.42 -76.64
N THR A 71 -32.05 66.04 -76.44
CA THR A 71 -31.72 64.78 -75.76
C THR A 71 -32.12 64.85 -74.28
N PRO A 72 -32.90 63.89 -73.77
CA PRO A 72 -33.27 63.88 -72.35
C PRO A 72 -32.03 63.87 -71.44
N VAL A 73 -32.10 64.60 -70.33
CA VAL A 73 -31.03 64.65 -69.32
C VAL A 73 -31.55 64.10 -68.00
N CYS A 74 -30.79 63.20 -67.39
CA CYS A 74 -31.06 62.73 -66.03
C CYS A 74 -30.58 63.80 -65.01
N THR A 75 -31.51 64.44 -64.29
CA THR A 75 -31.21 65.45 -63.27
C THR A 75 -31.87 65.10 -61.93
N GLY A 76 -31.29 65.54 -60.81
CA GLY A 76 -31.83 65.23 -59.46
C GLY A 76 -30.74 65.08 -58.41
N THR A 77 -31.04 65.52 -57.18
CA THR A 77 -30.12 65.48 -56.03
C THR A 77 -30.72 64.79 -54.80
N ALA A 78 -31.96 64.30 -54.90
CA ALA A 78 -32.62 63.63 -53.78
C ALA A 78 -31.90 62.33 -53.44
N THR A 79 -31.45 62.19 -52.20
CA THR A 79 -30.75 61.01 -51.70
C THR A 79 -31.67 60.12 -50.87
N CYS A 80 -31.60 58.81 -51.08
CA CYS A 80 -32.19 57.81 -50.21
C CYS A 80 -31.06 56.95 -49.64
N ALA A 81 -30.95 56.90 -48.30
CA ALA A 81 -29.95 56.10 -47.60
C ALA A 81 -30.62 55.00 -46.77
N MET A 82 -29.97 53.85 -46.70
CA MET A 82 -30.29 52.77 -45.76
C MET A 82 -29.04 52.44 -44.94
N GLU A 83 -29.23 52.24 -43.65
CA GLU A 83 -28.25 51.64 -42.74
C GLU A 83 -28.83 50.32 -42.25
N ALA A 84 -28.03 49.26 -42.26
CA ALA A 84 -28.42 47.96 -41.73
C ALA A 84 -27.25 47.34 -40.96
N SER A 85 -27.53 46.86 -39.75
CA SER A 85 -26.53 46.19 -38.91
C SER A 85 -26.97 44.78 -38.57
N ILE A 86 -26.02 43.85 -38.57
CA ILE A 86 -26.18 42.46 -38.15
C ILE A 86 -25.32 42.29 -36.90
N LYS A 87 -25.93 41.87 -35.79
CA LYS A 87 -25.20 41.49 -34.59
C LYS A 87 -25.14 39.97 -34.51
N VAL A 88 -23.94 39.43 -34.38
CA VAL A 88 -23.65 38.00 -34.24
C VAL A 88 -23.35 37.72 -32.78
N THR A 89 -23.96 36.68 -32.22
CA THR A 89 -23.69 36.19 -30.87
C THR A 89 -22.83 34.92 -30.91
N PRO A 90 -22.16 34.53 -29.81
CA PRO A 90 -21.41 33.26 -29.78
C PRO A 90 -22.23 32.06 -30.21
N ALA A 91 -23.49 31.99 -29.78
CA ALA A 91 -24.42 30.92 -30.09
C ALA A 91 -24.92 30.93 -31.54
N ASP A 92 -24.68 32.00 -32.31
CA ASP A 92 -24.94 32.02 -33.76
C ASP A 92 -23.76 31.43 -34.56
N ILE A 93 -22.58 31.31 -33.94
CA ILE A 93 -21.35 30.83 -34.57
C ILE A 93 -21.14 29.35 -34.29
N ALA A 94 -21.08 28.98 -33.01
CA ALA A 94 -20.71 27.63 -32.59
C ALA A 94 -21.39 27.22 -31.28
N SER A 95 -21.50 25.91 -31.09
CA SER A 95 -21.67 25.27 -29.79
C SER A 95 -20.40 24.50 -29.44
N ALA A 96 -20.18 24.24 -28.15
CA ALA A 96 -19.05 23.47 -27.67
C ALA A 96 -19.50 22.54 -26.53
N ASP A 97 -18.86 21.38 -26.44
CA ASP A 97 -19.10 20.40 -25.37
C ASP A 97 -17.75 19.87 -24.85
N VAL A 98 -17.68 19.59 -23.54
CA VAL A 98 -16.49 19.04 -22.90
C VAL A 98 -16.85 17.74 -22.20
N THR A 99 -16.11 16.68 -22.51
CA THR A 99 -16.33 15.36 -21.93
C THR A 99 -15.05 14.79 -21.33
N VAL A 100 -15.19 14.09 -20.20
CA VAL A 100 -14.10 13.27 -19.66
C VAL A 100 -13.82 12.09 -20.58
N LEU A 101 -12.54 11.88 -20.91
CA LEU A 101 -12.12 10.80 -21.81
C LEU A 101 -12.40 9.42 -21.19
N SER A 102 -12.75 8.44 -22.02
CA SER A 102 -13.03 7.07 -21.57
C SER A 102 -11.88 6.44 -20.79
N GLY A 103 -10.63 6.64 -21.24
CA GLY A 103 -9.43 6.18 -20.52
C GLY A 103 -9.29 6.83 -19.15
N ALA A 104 -9.63 8.12 -19.02
CA ALA A 104 -9.61 8.80 -17.72
C ALA A 104 -10.73 8.31 -16.78
N LYS A 105 -11.90 7.94 -17.31
CA LYS A 105 -13.00 7.31 -16.55
C LYS A 105 -12.63 5.92 -16.06
N GLU A 106 -12.03 5.09 -16.91
CA GLU A 106 -11.63 3.72 -16.56
C GLU A 106 -10.63 3.71 -15.40
N ILE A 107 -9.60 4.56 -15.47
CA ILE A 107 -8.60 4.69 -14.39
C ILE A 107 -9.24 5.17 -13.10
N SER A 108 -10.14 6.16 -13.20
CA SER A 108 -10.89 6.65 -12.05
C SER A 108 -11.70 5.55 -11.38
N GLY A 109 -12.39 4.71 -12.17
CA GLY A 109 -13.14 3.56 -11.66
C GLY A 109 -12.27 2.58 -10.88
N ARG A 110 -11.05 2.30 -11.35
CA ARG A 110 -10.08 1.43 -10.65
C ARG A 110 -9.59 2.04 -9.33
N VAL A 111 -9.39 3.36 -9.27
CA VAL A 111 -9.04 4.06 -8.03
C VAL A 111 -10.20 3.99 -7.03
N ILE A 112 -11.42 4.26 -7.48
CA ILE A 112 -12.63 4.19 -6.65
C ILE A 112 -12.83 2.79 -6.07
N GLN A 113 -12.60 1.73 -6.85
CA GLN A 113 -12.65 0.34 -6.38
C GLN A 113 -11.60 0.03 -5.30
N GLY A 114 -10.48 0.75 -5.28
CA GLY A 114 -9.40 0.60 -4.30
C GLY A 114 -9.60 1.41 -3.02
N LEU A 115 -10.65 2.24 -2.95
CA LEU A 115 -11.03 2.98 -1.74
C LEU A 115 -11.92 2.09 -0.85
N PRO A 116 -11.88 2.28 0.49
CA PRO A 116 -12.83 1.64 1.39
C PRO A 116 -14.28 1.91 0.96
N THR A 117 -15.14 0.89 1.09
CA THR A 117 -16.43 0.72 0.40
C THR A 117 -17.49 1.80 0.69
N ASP A 118 -17.27 2.69 1.66
CA ASP A 118 -18.31 3.54 2.25
C ASP A 118 -18.70 4.79 1.42
N ALA A 119 -18.15 4.97 0.21
CA ALA A 119 -18.44 6.16 -0.62
C ALA A 119 -18.74 5.87 -2.10
N ALA A 120 -18.88 4.60 -2.51
CA ALA A 120 -19.00 4.25 -3.93
C ALA A 120 -20.17 4.94 -4.68
N ALA A 121 -21.27 5.26 -3.97
CA ALA A 121 -22.46 5.86 -4.56
C ALA A 121 -22.35 7.39 -4.80
N SER A 122 -21.34 8.08 -4.25
CA SER A 122 -21.16 9.53 -4.42
C SER A 122 -20.15 9.91 -5.50
N TYR A 123 -19.46 8.96 -6.11
CA TYR A 123 -18.46 9.24 -7.14
C TYR A 123 -19.09 9.38 -8.52
N ASP A 124 -18.87 10.52 -9.16
CA ASP A 124 -19.28 10.81 -10.53
C ASP A 124 -18.04 10.93 -11.43
N THR A 125 -17.76 9.89 -12.23
CA THR A 125 -16.63 9.88 -13.19
C THR A 125 -16.91 10.63 -14.48
N ASP A 126 -18.16 11.06 -14.72
CA ASP A 126 -18.50 11.91 -15.85
C ASP A 126 -18.16 13.37 -15.59
N LYS A 127 -18.08 13.77 -14.31
CA LYS A 127 -17.76 15.14 -13.88
C LYS A 127 -16.46 15.31 -13.12
N HIS A 128 -15.88 14.23 -12.61
CA HIS A 128 -14.65 14.29 -11.82
C HIS A 128 -13.68 13.19 -12.22
N ILE A 129 -12.40 13.47 -11.98
CA ILE A 129 -11.30 12.57 -12.28
C ILE A 129 -10.68 12.14 -10.96
N TYR A 130 -10.50 10.84 -10.80
CA TYR A 130 -9.96 10.25 -9.57
C TYR A 130 -8.64 9.57 -9.89
N ARG A 131 -7.60 9.89 -9.13
CA ARG A 131 -6.23 9.38 -9.29
C ARG A 131 -5.67 8.98 -7.94
N SER A 132 -4.68 8.10 -7.95
CA SER A 132 -3.88 7.82 -6.77
C SER A 132 -2.41 8.02 -7.08
N VAL A 133 -1.65 8.43 -6.07
CA VAL A 133 -0.19 8.50 -6.12
C VAL A 133 0.37 7.53 -5.09
N PRO A 134 1.53 6.88 -5.35
CA PRO A 134 2.10 5.84 -4.48
C PRO A 134 2.53 6.31 -3.08
N CYS A 135 2.37 7.59 -2.76
CA CYS A 135 2.88 8.21 -1.54
C CYS A 135 1.82 8.34 -0.44
N THR A 136 2.29 8.50 0.80
CA THR A 136 1.43 8.71 1.99
C THR A 136 1.29 10.19 2.35
N SER A 137 2.00 11.08 1.64
CA SER A 137 1.88 12.53 1.74
C SER A 137 2.11 13.20 0.37
N PHE A 138 1.56 14.40 0.19
CA PHE A 138 1.84 15.25 -0.97
C PHE A 138 3.16 16.01 -0.85
N THR A 139 3.77 16.02 0.34
CA THR A 139 5.06 16.64 0.61
C THR A 139 6.17 15.67 0.24
N GLY A 140 6.72 15.75 -0.97
CA GLY A 140 7.69 14.75 -1.42
C GLY A 140 8.27 15.00 -2.80
N GLN A 141 8.99 13.99 -3.29
CA GLN A 141 9.61 13.95 -4.63
C GLN A 141 8.56 14.00 -5.76
N ASP A 142 9.04 14.19 -6.99
CA ASP A 142 8.20 14.38 -8.18
C ASP A 142 7.20 13.24 -8.42
N GLU A 143 7.48 12.02 -7.94
CA GLU A 143 6.63 10.83 -8.06
C GLU A 143 5.39 10.88 -7.15
N CYS A 144 5.37 11.75 -6.14
CA CYS A 144 4.21 11.98 -5.26
C CYS A 144 3.23 13.01 -5.83
N ILE A 145 3.53 13.57 -7.00
CA ILE A 145 2.71 14.57 -7.68
C ILE A 145 2.11 13.91 -8.90
N PHE A 146 0.78 13.90 -9.00
CA PHE A 146 0.12 13.44 -10.21
C PHE A 146 0.38 14.49 -11.32
N LYS A 147 0.98 14.06 -12.43
CA LYS A 147 1.24 14.94 -13.58
C LYS A 147 0.49 14.43 -14.82
N ALA A 148 -0.23 15.32 -15.51
CA ALA A 148 -0.95 14.98 -16.73
C ALA A 148 -1.22 16.24 -17.57
N LYS A 149 -1.37 16.09 -18.89
CA LYS A 149 -1.93 17.16 -19.71
C LYS A 149 -3.44 17.17 -19.55
N VAL A 150 -4.06 18.34 -19.59
CA VAL A 150 -5.53 18.44 -19.56
C VAL A 150 -6.16 17.72 -20.76
N SER A 151 -5.48 17.69 -21.91
CA SER A 151 -5.87 16.92 -23.11
C SER A 151 -5.91 15.40 -22.91
N ASP A 152 -5.22 14.86 -21.90
CA ASP A 152 -5.23 13.42 -21.60
C ASP A 152 -6.38 13.05 -20.65
N LEU A 153 -7.07 14.06 -20.13
CA LEU A 153 -8.11 13.94 -19.11
C LEU A 153 -9.51 14.16 -19.70
N VAL A 154 -9.65 15.18 -20.54
CA VAL A 154 -10.91 15.62 -21.14
C VAL A 154 -10.69 15.95 -22.61
N THR A 155 -11.78 15.97 -23.39
CA THR A 155 -11.79 16.42 -24.78
C THR A 155 -12.87 17.46 -24.99
N GLY A 156 -12.54 18.48 -25.79
CA GLY A 156 -13.47 19.53 -26.20
C GLY A 156 -13.88 19.30 -27.64
N THR A 157 -15.19 19.31 -27.92
CA THR A 157 -15.72 19.15 -29.28
C THR A 157 -16.44 20.43 -29.68
N PRO A 158 -15.83 21.28 -30.53
CA PRO A 158 -16.54 22.40 -31.14
C PRO A 158 -17.48 21.90 -32.24
N THR A 159 -18.57 22.61 -32.47
CA THR A 159 -19.50 22.34 -33.58
C THR A 159 -20.03 23.66 -34.09
N LEU A 160 -19.79 23.97 -35.37
CA LEU A 160 -20.38 25.14 -36.00
C LEU A 160 -21.90 24.98 -36.11
N VAL A 161 -22.62 26.07 -35.88
CA VAL A 161 -24.08 26.06 -35.95
C VAL A 161 -24.54 25.83 -37.38
N ASN A 162 -25.57 25.00 -37.54
CA ASN A 162 -26.13 24.72 -38.86
C ASN A 162 -26.64 25.99 -39.53
N GLY A 163 -26.14 26.28 -40.74
CA GLY A 163 -26.45 27.50 -41.48
C GLY A 163 -25.47 28.66 -41.24
N PHE A 164 -24.47 28.50 -40.38
CA PHE A 164 -23.37 29.46 -40.28
C PHE A 164 -22.55 29.44 -41.59
N PRO A 165 -22.38 30.58 -42.27
CA PRO A 165 -21.84 30.67 -43.65
C PRO A 165 -20.31 30.46 -43.74
N ALA A 166 -19.76 29.42 -43.11
CA ALA A 166 -18.33 29.14 -43.04
C ALA A 166 -17.85 27.99 -43.95
N GLU A 167 -18.42 27.87 -45.16
CA GLU A 167 -18.08 26.79 -46.11
C GLU A 167 -16.55 26.60 -46.27
N GLY A 168 -16.08 25.36 -46.14
CA GLY A 168 -14.66 25.01 -46.27
C GLY A 168 -13.77 25.38 -45.07
N SER A 169 -14.36 25.79 -43.94
CA SER A 169 -13.64 26.09 -42.70
C SER A 169 -13.69 24.91 -41.72
N SER A 170 -12.72 24.84 -40.80
CA SER A 170 -12.78 23.92 -39.67
C SER A 170 -13.51 24.58 -38.50
N ASP A 171 -14.22 23.79 -37.69
CA ASP A 171 -14.85 24.27 -36.45
C ASP A 171 -13.81 24.88 -35.48
N ALA A 172 -12.57 24.34 -35.51
CA ALA A 172 -11.44 24.84 -34.74
C ALA A 172 -10.94 26.23 -35.20
N ASP A 173 -11.36 26.71 -36.38
CA ASP A 173 -11.00 28.06 -36.85
C ASP A 173 -11.73 29.16 -36.04
N PHE A 174 -12.85 28.81 -35.40
CA PHE A 174 -13.77 29.76 -34.76
C PHE A 174 -13.94 29.56 -33.25
N VAL A 175 -13.50 28.41 -32.71
CA VAL A 175 -13.59 28.10 -31.28
C VAL A 175 -12.20 27.98 -30.68
N PHE A 176 -11.93 28.82 -29.69
CA PHE A 176 -10.68 28.90 -28.96
C PHE A 176 -10.86 28.39 -27.54
N TRP A 177 -9.95 27.53 -27.11
CA TRP A 177 -10.07 26.87 -25.82
C TRP A 177 -9.03 27.37 -24.83
N ARG A 178 -9.43 27.49 -23.56
CA ARG A 178 -8.52 27.78 -22.46
C ARG A 178 -8.86 27.00 -21.21
N TYR A 179 -7.88 26.86 -20.32
CA TYR A 179 -8.07 26.24 -19.02
C TYR A 179 -7.32 26.96 -17.90
N SER A 180 -7.77 26.79 -16.65
CA SER A 180 -7.11 27.29 -15.44
C SER A 180 -7.22 26.30 -14.29
N LEU A 181 -6.16 26.19 -13.49
CA LEU A 181 -6.08 25.39 -12.27
C LEU A 181 -6.28 26.26 -11.00
N GLY A 182 -6.99 27.39 -11.12
CA GLY A 182 -7.18 28.36 -10.03
C GLY A 182 -6.17 29.52 -10.04
N GLY A 183 -5.39 29.67 -11.11
CA GLY A 183 -4.44 30.75 -11.33
C GLY A 183 -4.56 31.32 -12.74
N SER A 184 -3.42 31.68 -13.35
CA SER A 184 -3.38 32.14 -14.73
C SER A 184 -3.99 31.14 -15.69
N TRP A 185 -4.76 31.64 -16.65
CA TRP A 185 -5.33 30.84 -17.72
C TRP A 185 -4.24 30.37 -18.69
N LYS A 186 -4.50 29.31 -19.44
CA LYS A 186 -3.57 28.73 -20.42
C LYS A 186 -4.35 28.35 -21.67
N ALA A 187 -3.71 28.42 -22.84
CA ALA A 187 -4.28 27.89 -24.07
C ALA A 187 -4.50 26.38 -23.92
N TRP A 188 -5.66 25.88 -24.31
CA TRP A 188 -5.92 24.43 -24.35
C TRP A 188 -5.84 23.93 -25.79
N ASP A 189 -4.80 23.18 -26.11
CA ASP A 189 -4.64 22.48 -27.39
C ASP A 189 -3.97 21.11 -27.19
N SER A 190 -3.73 20.37 -28.27
CA SER A 190 -3.06 19.05 -28.20
C SER A 190 -1.59 19.12 -27.75
N SER A 191 -0.99 20.30 -27.72
CA SER A 191 0.37 20.57 -27.24
C SER A 191 0.42 21.11 -25.79
N SER A 192 -0.73 21.12 -25.10
CA SER A 192 -0.86 21.61 -23.72
C SER A 192 0.25 21.10 -22.80
N ALA A 193 0.69 21.98 -21.90
CA ALA A 193 1.74 21.67 -20.95
C ALA A 193 1.34 20.55 -19.99
N LEU A 194 2.34 19.85 -19.49
CA LEU A 194 2.16 18.88 -18.41
C LEU A 194 1.85 19.64 -17.12
N GLU A 195 0.66 19.43 -16.56
CA GLU A 195 0.22 20.07 -15.32
C GLU A 195 0.57 19.21 -14.11
N SER A 196 0.73 19.86 -12.95
CA SER A 196 1.03 19.20 -11.67
C SER A 196 -0.14 19.32 -10.71
N PHE A 197 -0.68 18.19 -10.27
CA PHE A 197 -1.78 18.05 -9.34
C PHE A 197 -1.24 17.54 -7.98
N GLY A 198 -0.63 18.44 -7.22
CA GLY A 198 0.08 18.13 -5.96
C GLY A 198 -0.77 18.25 -4.68
N GLN A 199 -2.09 18.19 -4.79
CA GLN A 199 -3.02 18.34 -3.66
C GLN A 199 -4.22 17.42 -3.83
N ALA A 200 -4.95 17.20 -2.73
CA ALA A 200 -6.07 16.25 -2.70
C ALA A 200 -7.17 16.55 -3.73
N VAL A 201 -7.47 17.83 -3.95
CA VAL A 201 -8.47 18.27 -4.94
C VAL A 201 -7.92 19.47 -5.68
N THR A 202 -7.90 19.38 -7.01
CA THR A 202 -7.60 20.52 -7.88
C THR A 202 -8.75 20.74 -8.84
N THR A 203 -9.39 21.90 -8.74
CA THR A 203 -10.45 22.29 -9.67
C THR A 203 -9.86 22.83 -10.97
N VAL A 204 -10.24 22.22 -12.08
CA VAL A 204 -9.86 22.65 -13.43
C VAL A 204 -11.06 23.30 -14.08
N LYS A 205 -10.90 24.55 -14.49
CA LYS A 205 -11.89 25.31 -15.26
C LYS A 205 -11.48 25.31 -16.72
N ILE A 206 -12.43 25.08 -17.61
CA ILE A 206 -12.25 25.11 -19.07
C ILE A 206 -13.28 26.04 -19.66
N GLU A 207 -12.87 26.83 -20.64
CA GLU A 207 -13.77 27.71 -21.37
C GLU A 207 -13.52 27.61 -22.88
N ALA A 208 -14.62 27.60 -23.64
CA ALA A 208 -14.65 27.70 -25.08
C ALA A 208 -15.12 29.10 -25.47
N TRP A 209 -14.36 29.78 -26.33
CA TRP A 209 -14.62 31.14 -26.77
C TRP A 209 -14.73 31.22 -28.29
N THR A 210 -15.58 32.12 -28.77
CA THR A 210 -15.53 32.63 -30.14
C THR A 210 -14.98 34.06 -30.12
N ALA A 211 -14.72 34.63 -31.29
CA ALA A 211 -14.44 36.07 -31.42
C ALA A 211 -15.57 36.96 -30.83
N CYS A 212 -16.77 36.41 -30.61
CA CYS A 212 -17.95 37.13 -30.12
C CYS A 212 -18.29 36.88 -28.65
N GLY A 213 -17.52 36.07 -27.94
CA GLY A 213 -17.75 35.77 -26.53
C GLY A 213 -17.75 34.28 -26.18
N LEU A 214 -18.07 34.00 -24.91
CA LEU A 214 -18.08 32.67 -24.32
C LEU A 214 -19.17 31.80 -24.97
N VAL A 215 -18.80 30.57 -25.30
CA VAL A 215 -19.69 29.54 -25.85
C VAL A 215 -20.04 28.52 -24.77
N GLU A 216 -19.04 28.05 -24.03
CA GLU A 216 -19.20 26.99 -23.02
C GLU A 216 -18.20 27.19 -21.88
N ALA A 217 -18.63 26.90 -20.66
CA ALA A 217 -17.77 26.87 -19.49
C ALA A 217 -17.98 25.55 -18.74
N PHE A 218 -16.91 24.79 -18.59
CA PHE A 218 -16.91 23.49 -17.94
C PHE A 218 -15.97 23.50 -16.74
N THR A 219 -16.34 22.78 -15.69
CA THR A 219 -15.48 22.61 -14.51
C THR A 219 -15.52 21.16 -14.06
N PHE A 220 -14.33 20.62 -13.79
CA PHE A 220 -14.18 19.30 -13.18
C PHE A 220 -13.11 19.35 -12.10
N ASP A 221 -13.16 18.40 -11.18
CA ASP A 221 -12.12 18.25 -10.17
C ASP A 221 -11.22 17.06 -10.48
N VAL A 222 -9.93 17.25 -10.29
CA VAL A 222 -8.94 16.18 -10.19
C VAL A 222 -8.73 15.88 -8.72
N ASN A 223 -9.27 14.74 -8.28
CA ASN A 223 -9.15 14.21 -6.93
C ASN A 223 -7.97 13.24 -6.89
N VAL A 224 -6.93 13.57 -6.13
CA VAL A 224 -5.75 12.74 -5.95
C VAL A 224 -5.78 12.12 -4.56
N TYR A 225 -5.74 10.79 -4.50
CA TYR A 225 -5.70 10.03 -3.26
C TYR A 225 -4.28 9.57 -2.95
N LEU A 226 -3.90 9.74 -1.69
CA LEU A 226 -2.68 9.18 -1.14
C LEU A 226 -2.91 7.72 -0.76
N HIS A 227 -1.83 6.96 -0.70
CA HIS A 227 -1.86 5.62 -0.12
C HIS A 227 -1.89 5.66 1.40
N SER A 228 -2.52 4.67 2.03
CA SER A 228 -2.44 4.51 3.48
C SER A 228 -1.03 4.17 3.94
N GLU A 229 -0.65 4.50 5.17
CA GLU A 229 0.66 4.10 5.69
C GLU A 229 0.65 2.61 6.07
N LEU A 230 1.75 1.91 5.77
CA LEU A 230 2.02 0.61 6.36
C LEU A 230 2.44 0.82 7.81
N SER A 231 1.85 0.08 8.74
CA SER A 231 2.07 0.29 10.18
C SER A 231 2.50 -0.97 10.90
N CYS A 232 3.40 -0.80 11.88
CA CYS A 232 3.82 -1.84 12.81
C CYS A 232 3.08 -1.78 14.16
N THR A 233 2.08 -0.91 14.33
CA THR A 233 1.42 -0.68 15.62
C THR A 233 0.88 -1.97 16.25
N ASN A 234 0.29 -2.86 15.44
CA ASN A 234 -0.29 -4.11 15.91
C ASN A 234 0.69 -5.29 15.84
N PHE A 235 1.94 -5.06 15.42
CA PHE A 235 2.91 -6.13 15.15
C PHE A 235 3.17 -7.03 16.36
N LYS A 236 3.20 -6.46 17.58
CA LYS A 236 3.35 -7.23 18.82
C LYS A 236 2.16 -8.17 19.06
N GLY A 237 0.95 -7.75 18.74
CA GLY A 237 -0.27 -8.54 18.94
C GLY A 237 -0.39 -9.76 18.02
N LEU A 238 0.49 -9.88 17.02
CA LEU A 238 0.51 -11.03 16.11
C LEU A 238 1.15 -12.28 16.73
N TRP A 239 1.80 -12.13 17.88
CA TRP A 239 2.60 -13.17 18.52
C TRP A 239 2.01 -13.51 19.88
N SER A 240 1.86 -14.80 20.16
CA SER A 240 1.37 -15.28 21.45
C SER A 240 2.09 -16.54 21.90
N GLY A 241 2.34 -16.67 23.20
CA GLY A 241 2.74 -17.95 23.79
C GLY A 241 1.56 -18.91 23.85
N LEU A 242 1.79 -20.18 23.51
CA LEU A 242 0.80 -21.24 23.67
C LEU A 242 0.76 -21.80 25.10
N LEU A 243 1.75 -21.43 25.90
CA LEU A 243 1.90 -21.80 27.30
C LEU A 243 1.84 -20.55 28.19
N LYS A 244 2.36 -20.66 29.40
CA LYS A 244 2.42 -19.55 30.36
C LYS A 244 3.36 -18.46 29.87
N GLU A 245 2.93 -17.21 30.04
CA GLU A 245 3.78 -16.03 29.98
C GLU A 245 4.17 -15.64 31.41
N SER A 246 5.48 -15.45 31.65
CA SER A 246 5.98 -15.10 32.98
C SER A 246 5.86 -13.61 33.26
N GLU A 247 6.19 -12.81 32.26
CA GLU A 247 6.16 -11.35 32.22
C GLU A 247 5.93 -10.92 30.76
N PRO A 248 5.50 -9.68 30.49
CA PRO A 248 5.28 -9.21 29.12
C PRO A 248 6.46 -9.52 28.18
N ASP A 249 6.16 -10.11 27.02
CA ASP A 249 7.12 -10.54 26.01
C ASP A 249 8.08 -11.67 26.45
N THR A 250 7.83 -12.31 27.60
CA THR A 250 8.68 -13.38 28.15
C THR A 250 7.88 -14.67 28.36
N PHE A 251 8.06 -15.60 27.43
CA PHE A 251 7.35 -16.87 27.38
C PHE A 251 8.08 -17.96 28.16
N CYS A 252 7.32 -18.81 28.84
CA CYS A 252 7.87 -19.96 29.54
C CYS A 252 8.20 -21.08 28.56
N SER A 253 9.31 -21.78 28.79
CA SER A 253 9.55 -23.06 28.14
C SER A 253 8.48 -24.08 28.52
N ALA A 254 8.28 -25.09 27.67
CA ALA A 254 7.40 -26.21 27.98
C ALA A 254 7.91 -26.95 29.24
N PRO A 255 7.01 -27.46 30.10
CA PRO A 255 7.40 -28.22 31.28
C PRO A 255 8.37 -29.35 30.95
N GLY A 256 9.49 -29.44 31.67
CA GLY A 256 10.51 -30.45 31.40
C GLY A 256 11.33 -30.22 30.12
N SER A 257 11.05 -29.17 29.36
CA SER A 257 11.72 -28.83 28.10
C SER A 257 12.58 -27.55 28.21
N ASP A 258 13.20 -27.17 27.11
CA ASP A 258 13.99 -25.96 26.88
C ASP A 258 13.60 -25.26 25.58
N PHE A 259 12.39 -25.47 25.09
CA PHE A 259 11.79 -24.64 24.05
C PHE A 259 10.47 -24.05 24.53
N ALA A 260 10.10 -22.89 23.97
CA ALA A 260 8.75 -22.34 24.11
C ALA A 260 7.93 -22.62 22.86
N ALA A 261 6.67 -23.01 23.04
CA ALA A 261 5.70 -23.12 21.96
C ALA A 261 5.00 -21.75 21.78
N LEU A 262 5.09 -21.22 20.57
CA LEU A 262 4.61 -19.90 20.18
C LEU A 262 3.65 -20.04 19.01
N HIS A 263 2.81 -19.04 18.83
CA HIS A 263 1.85 -18.95 17.76
C HIS A 263 1.92 -17.58 17.11
N MET A 264 1.92 -17.56 15.77
CA MET A 264 1.81 -16.36 14.98
C MET A 264 0.49 -16.39 14.22
N SER A 265 -0.34 -15.37 14.43
CA SER A 265 -1.60 -15.18 13.71
C SER A 265 -1.69 -13.75 13.18
N TYR A 266 -2.07 -13.58 11.91
CA TYR A 266 -2.43 -12.26 11.40
C TYR A 266 -3.47 -12.32 10.27
N ALA A 267 -4.29 -11.28 10.19
CA ALA A 267 -5.08 -10.96 9.01
C ALA A 267 -4.47 -9.79 8.24
N VAL A 268 -4.64 -9.76 6.91
CA VAL A 268 -4.09 -8.69 6.05
C VAL A 268 -4.49 -7.28 6.51
N GLY A 269 -5.71 -7.13 7.02
CA GLY A 269 -6.21 -5.85 7.53
C GLY A 269 -5.47 -5.32 8.76
N ASP A 270 -4.77 -6.17 9.50
CA ASP A 270 -3.95 -5.78 10.66
C ASP A 270 -2.63 -5.13 10.23
N LEU A 271 -2.12 -5.50 9.06
CA LEU A 271 -0.86 -5.00 8.50
C LEU A 271 -1.07 -3.79 7.59
N ILE A 272 -2.20 -3.75 6.89
CA ILE A 272 -2.57 -2.66 5.98
C ILE A 272 -3.98 -2.19 6.36
N PRO A 273 -4.10 -1.37 7.42
CA PRO A 273 -5.40 -0.92 7.88
C PRO A 273 -6.06 -0.02 6.80
N PRO A 274 -7.35 -0.21 6.51
CA PRO A 274 -8.08 0.69 5.63
C PRO A 274 -8.20 2.06 6.30
N VAL A 275 -7.88 3.11 5.56
CA VAL A 275 -8.03 4.50 6.02
C VAL A 275 -8.99 5.22 5.08
N ASN A 276 -10.03 5.83 5.65
CA ASN A 276 -11.01 6.58 4.88
C ASN A 276 -10.34 7.73 4.12
N GLY A 277 -10.63 7.83 2.82
CA GLY A 277 -10.02 8.85 1.95
C GLY A 277 -8.59 8.53 1.51
N GLN A 278 -8.11 7.30 1.70
CA GLN A 278 -6.81 6.83 1.20
C GLN A 278 -6.96 5.50 0.46
N VAL A 279 -6.08 5.27 -0.51
CA VAL A 279 -6.00 4.00 -1.23
C VAL A 279 -5.13 3.02 -0.45
N THR A 280 -5.65 1.84 -0.18
CA THR A 280 -4.94 0.87 0.69
C THR A 280 -3.87 0.09 -0.10
N GLY A 281 -4.14 -0.17 -1.38
CA GLY A 281 -3.34 -1.07 -2.21
C GLY A 281 -3.68 -2.54 -1.95
N SER A 282 -2.97 -3.44 -2.62
CA SER A 282 -3.12 -4.88 -2.44
C SER A 282 -1.92 -5.44 -1.70
N PHE A 283 -2.14 -6.39 -0.80
CA PHE A 283 -1.05 -7.07 -0.09
C PHE A 283 -0.11 -7.76 -1.09
N GLY A 284 1.19 -7.49 -0.98
CA GLY A 284 2.23 -8.03 -1.85
C GLY A 284 2.88 -9.28 -1.25
N GLY A 285 3.14 -9.25 0.05
CA GLY A 285 3.70 -10.37 0.80
C GLY A 285 4.22 -9.97 2.17
N ILE A 286 4.60 -10.98 2.96
CA ILE A 286 5.35 -10.81 4.21
C ILE A 286 6.46 -11.84 4.26
N THR A 287 7.65 -11.39 4.64
CA THR A 287 8.79 -12.25 4.97
C THR A 287 9.22 -11.95 6.39
N CYS A 288 9.01 -12.91 7.28
CA CYS A 288 9.44 -12.84 8.67
C CYS A 288 10.72 -13.65 8.85
N GLU A 289 11.71 -13.01 9.46
CA GLU A 289 13.01 -13.57 9.80
C GLU A 289 13.15 -13.58 11.32
N ILE A 290 13.83 -14.60 11.87
CA ILE A 290 14.08 -14.74 13.29
C ILE A 290 15.58 -14.87 13.56
N MET A 291 16.02 -14.27 14.65
CA MET A 291 17.34 -14.44 15.24
C MET A 291 17.15 -14.80 16.71
N VAL A 292 17.88 -15.79 17.19
CA VAL A 292 17.86 -16.25 18.57
C VAL A 292 19.26 -16.11 19.17
N LYS A 293 19.35 -15.64 20.41
CA LYS A 293 20.62 -15.49 21.13
C LYS A 293 20.44 -15.55 22.66
N GLU A 294 21.48 -15.95 23.37
CA GLU A 294 21.49 -15.89 24.83
C GLU A 294 21.45 -14.44 25.32
N GLU A 295 20.68 -14.18 26.38
CA GLU A 295 20.68 -12.88 27.04
C GLU A 295 21.89 -12.79 27.99
N ALA A 296 23.03 -12.35 27.46
CA ALA A 296 24.27 -12.20 28.22
C ALA A 296 24.45 -10.80 28.83
N VAL A 297 25.23 -10.73 29.93
CA VAL A 297 25.67 -9.46 30.56
C VAL A 297 26.65 -8.70 29.64
N THR A 298 27.33 -9.41 28.74
CA THR A 298 28.20 -8.85 27.70
C THR A 298 27.57 -8.99 26.33
N PRO A 299 27.61 -7.96 25.47
CA PRO A 299 26.99 -8.02 24.14
C PRO A 299 27.68 -9.06 23.26
N VAL A 300 26.97 -10.16 22.98
CA VAL A 300 27.29 -11.11 21.92
C VAL A 300 26.86 -10.49 20.57
N PRO A 301 27.65 -10.62 19.49
CA PRO A 301 27.25 -10.15 18.17
C PRO A 301 25.87 -10.68 17.79
N ASP A 302 25.11 -9.90 17.02
CA ASP A 302 23.84 -10.40 16.48
C ASP A 302 24.13 -11.59 15.53
N ASN A 303 23.48 -12.71 15.79
CA ASN A 303 23.57 -13.91 14.95
C ASN A 303 22.88 -13.68 13.60
N ALA A 304 23.19 -14.51 12.61
CA ALA A 304 22.51 -14.44 11.32
C ALA A 304 21.01 -14.74 11.48
N TYR A 305 20.17 -13.90 10.88
CA TYR A 305 18.73 -14.13 10.77
C TYR A 305 18.45 -15.35 9.87
N ALA A 306 17.43 -16.13 10.24
CA ALA A 306 16.89 -17.20 9.41
C ALA A 306 15.44 -16.91 9.04
N THR A 307 15.02 -17.30 7.83
CA THR A 307 13.64 -17.12 7.37
C THR A 307 12.70 -17.98 8.22
N LEU A 308 11.81 -17.34 8.96
CA LEU A 308 10.79 -17.99 9.77
C LEU A 308 9.53 -18.26 8.95
N PHE A 309 8.98 -17.24 8.29
CA PHE A 309 7.79 -17.37 7.44
C PHE A 309 7.91 -16.54 6.17
N THR A 310 7.33 -17.04 5.08
CA THR A 310 7.13 -16.26 3.85
C THR A 310 5.72 -16.50 3.34
N ARG A 311 5.00 -15.42 3.04
CA ARG A 311 3.69 -15.45 2.37
C ARG A 311 3.62 -14.48 1.21
N SER A 312 2.87 -14.89 0.19
CA SER A 312 2.56 -14.10 -0.99
C SER A 312 1.13 -13.56 -0.92
N SER A 313 0.79 -12.69 -1.88
CA SER A 313 -0.58 -12.21 -2.11
C SER A 313 -1.63 -13.31 -2.30
N THR A 314 -1.23 -14.49 -2.79
CA THR A 314 -2.12 -15.63 -3.04
C THR A 314 -2.39 -16.51 -1.81
N SER A 315 -1.54 -16.43 -0.79
CA SER A 315 -1.72 -17.14 0.48
C SER A 315 -1.37 -16.17 1.62
N PRO A 316 -2.23 -15.18 1.89
CA PRO A 316 -1.82 -14.00 2.66
C PRO A 316 -2.06 -14.15 4.16
N ALA A 317 -2.49 -15.30 4.67
CA ALA A 317 -2.69 -15.53 6.10
C ALA A 317 -1.54 -16.36 6.68
N ILE A 318 -1.08 -16.00 7.87
CA ILE A 318 -0.31 -16.89 8.74
C ILE A 318 -1.17 -17.14 9.97
N ASP A 319 -1.30 -18.42 10.30
CA ASP A 319 -1.92 -18.95 11.51
C ASP A 319 -1.15 -20.24 11.81
N GLU A 320 0.06 -20.11 12.35
CA GLU A 320 1.02 -21.22 12.51
C GLU A 320 1.63 -21.22 13.91
N ASP A 321 1.75 -22.42 14.48
CA ASP A 321 2.55 -22.65 15.69
C ASP A 321 4.01 -22.93 15.32
N PHE A 322 4.92 -22.55 16.20
CA PHE A 322 6.34 -22.85 16.07
C PHE A 322 6.99 -22.97 17.45
N ALA A 323 8.07 -23.75 17.53
CA ALA A 323 8.91 -23.86 18.71
C ALA A 323 10.13 -22.94 18.57
N VAL A 324 10.49 -22.24 19.64
CA VAL A 324 11.79 -21.56 19.76
C VAL A 324 12.56 -22.23 20.88
N GLU A 325 13.64 -22.92 20.52
CA GLU A 325 14.57 -23.50 21.48
C GLU A 325 15.40 -22.39 22.14
N MET A 326 15.61 -22.54 23.44
CA MET A 326 16.54 -21.71 24.18
C MET A 326 17.97 -21.98 23.68
N VAL A 327 18.82 -20.97 23.70
CA VAL A 327 20.22 -21.14 23.24
C VAL A 327 20.92 -22.17 24.11
N HIS A 328 21.61 -23.09 23.44
CA HIS A 328 22.38 -24.14 24.07
C HIS A 328 23.84 -24.07 23.60
N ASP A 329 24.74 -23.62 24.48
CA ASP A 329 26.20 -23.62 24.24
C ASP A 329 27.00 -23.48 25.56
N PRO A 330 27.57 -24.55 26.14
CA PRO A 330 27.18 -25.96 26.07
C PRO A 330 26.03 -26.30 27.03
N ASN A 331 25.49 -25.29 27.73
CA ASN A 331 24.37 -25.41 28.65
C ASN A 331 23.22 -24.58 28.12
N THR A 332 22.00 -24.98 28.43
CA THR A 332 20.81 -24.18 28.11
C THR A 332 20.86 -22.87 28.88
N ALA A 333 20.82 -21.75 28.15
CA ALA A 333 20.78 -20.41 28.71
C ALA A 333 19.58 -20.25 29.66
N ARG A 334 19.74 -19.51 30.76
CA ARG A 334 18.61 -19.25 31.68
C ARG A 334 17.50 -18.44 31.03
N LYS A 335 17.89 -17.51 30.15
CA LYS A 335 16.99 -16.65 29.40
C LYS A 335 17.57 -16.41 28.02
N THR A 336 16.73 -16.61 27.02
CA THR A 336 17.07 -16.49 25.60
C THR A 336 16.25 -15.36 25.00
N ALA A 337 16.89 -14.45 24.27
CA ALA A 337 16.21 -13.43 23.50
C ALA A 337 16.04 -13.91 22.05
N PHE A 338 14.84 -13.71 21.49
CA PHE A 338 14.62 -13.88 20.07
C PHE A 338 14.07 -12.60 19.44
N LYS A 339 14.71 -12.16 18.37
CA LYS A 339 14.34 -11.00 17.59
C LYS A 339 13.64 -11.46 16.33
N VAL A 340 12.44 -10.96 16.10
CA VAL A 340 11.72 -11.16 14.85
C VAL A 340 11.76 -9.88 14.02
N LYS A 341 11.95 -10.03 12.72
CA LYS A 341 11.96 -8.96 11.74
C LYS A 341 11.06 -9.38 10.59
N CYS A 342 9.94 -8.69 10.39
CA CYS A 342 9.06 -8.94 9.26
C CYS A 342 9.10 -7.78 8.27
N THR A 343 9.43 -8.10 7.02
CA THR A 343 9.33 -7.19 5.89
C THR A 343 7.99 -7.41 5.22
N ILE A 344 7.11 -6.42 5.31
CA ILE A 344 5.77 -6.44 4.70
C ILE A 344 5.84 -5.63 3.43
N THR A 345 5.21 -6.10 2.36
CA THR A 345 5.11 -5.40 1.09
C THR A 345 3.68 -5.29 0.60
N ARG A 346 3.40 -4.25 -0.17
CA ARG A 346 2.15 -4.06 -0.90
C ARG A 346 2.41 -3.68 -2.34
N THR A 347 1.48 -4.05 -3.20
CA THR A 347 1.35 -3.46 -4.53
C THR A 347 0.48 -2.21 -4.42
N PRO A 348 0.94 -1.03 -4.87
CA PRO A 348 0.11 0.17 -4.87
C PRO A 348 -1.21 -0.07 -5.62
N GLY A 349 -2.29 0.45 -5.04
CA GLY A 349 -3.62 0.45 -5.62
C GLY A 349 -3.84 1.69 -6.46
N GLY A 350 -4.42 1.49 -7.64
CA GLY A 350 -4.74 2.59 -8.53
C GLY A 350 -3.56 2.99 -9.41
N ASN A 351 -3.93 3.20 -10.66
CA ASN A 351 -3.03 3.25 -11.80
C ASN A 351 -2.44 4.64 -11.85
N THR A 352 -1.12 4.70 -11.73
CA THR A 352 -0.37 5.71 -12.44
C THR A 352 -0.91 5.74 -13.88
N MET A 353 -1.47 6.88 -14.32
CA MET A 353 -1.20 7.29 -15.69
C MET A 353 0.30 7.63 -15.74
N LEU A 354 1.13 6.59 -15.70
CA LEU A 354 2.44 6.57 -16.34
C LEU A 354 2.25 5.88 -17.70
N ALA A 355 1.09 6.09 -18.33
CA ALA A 355 0.92 5.75 -19.73
C ALA A 355 1.52 6.93 -20.51
N ASP A 356 2.69 6.67 -21.10
CA ASP A 356 3.22 7.35 -22.30
C ASP A 356 4.06 8.64 -22.16
N VAL A 357 4.69 8.93 -21.01
CA VAL A 357 5.76 9.97 -21.00
C VAL A 357 7.19 9.40 -20.97
N ASP A 358 7.43 8.16 -20.54
CA ASP A 358 8.74 7.53 -20.74
C ASP A 358 8.60 6.01 -20.92
N THR A 359 9.18 5.51 -22.02
CA THR A 359 9.38 4.09 -22.34
C THR A 359 10.44 3.42 -21.45
N GLU A 360 10.84 4.05 -20.36
CA GLU A 360 11.67 3.43 -19.35
C GLU A 360 10.78 2.81 -18.29
N ALA A 361 10.97 1.51 -18.03
CA ALA A 361 10.42 0.89 -16.84
C ALA A 361 10.77 1.80 -15.65
N PRO A 362 9.81 2.18 -14.78
CA PRO A 362 10.14 2.98 -13.63
C PRO A 362 11.32 2.33 -12.93
N GLN A 363 12.43 3.05 -12.77
CA GLN A 363 13.46 2.64 -11.83
C GLN A 363 12.73 2.31 -10.54
N GLU A 364 12.98 1.11 -10.01
CA GLU A 364 12.28 0.49 -8.88
C GLU A 364 12.04 1.52 -7.76
N PHE A 365 10.88 2.17 -7.78
CA PHE A 365 10.55 3.18 -6.79
C PHE A 365 10.26 2.41 -5.50
N VAL A 366 11.24 2.38 -4.61
CA VAL A 366 11.11 1.90 -3.23
C VAL A 366 10.32 2.96 -2.44
N GLY A 367 9.09 3.22 -2.85
CA GLY A 367 8.13 4.05 -2.15
C GLY A 367 7.70 3.43 -0.81
N PRO A 368 6.68 3.98 -0.13
CA PRO A 368 6.11 3.45 1.12
C PRO A 368 5.31 2.15 0.90
N HIS A 369 5.81 1.27 0.04
CA HIS A 369 5.24 -0.02 -0.33
C HIS A 369 5.88 -1.16 0.42
N SER A 370 6.86 -0.88 1.27
CA SER A 370 7.39 -1.82 2.23
C SER A 370 7.59 -1.18 3.60
N VAL A 371 7.35 -1.96 4.65
CA VAL A 371 7.71 -1.61 6.03
C VAL A 371 8.43 -2.79 6.67
N ILE A 372 9.39 -2.49 7.53
CA ILE A 372 10.09 -3.49 8.34
C ILE A 372 9.62 -3.31 9.79
N CYS A 373 8.95 -4.34 10.31
CA CYS A 373 8.54 -4.40 11.70
C CYS A 373 9.47 -5.31 12.49
N CYS A 374 9.99 -4.83 13.61
CA CYS A 374 10.89 -5.58 14.48
C CYS A 374 10.31 -5.66 15.88
N HIS A 375 10.45 -6.81 16.53
CA HIS A 375 10.15 -6.97 17.95
C HIS A 375 11.13 -7.95 18.59
N THR A 376 11.35 -7.81 19.89
CA THR A 376 12.19 -8.72 20.68
C THR A 376 11.33 -9.35 21.75
N PHE A 377 11.44 -10.67 21.85
CA PHE A 377 10.77 -11.49 22.84
C PHE A 377 11.81 -12.32 23.58
N TYR A 378 11.38 -12.98 24.65
CA TYR A 378 12.22 -13.79 25.50
C TYR A 378 11.60 -15.15 25.79
N VAL A 379 12.46 -16.15 25.95
CA VAL A 379 12.12 -17.47 26.49
C VAL A 379 12.90 -17.67 27.79
N THR A 380 12.22 -18.15 28.83
CA THR A 380 12.83 -18.49 30.12
C THR A 380 12.26 -19.80 30.64
N ASP A 381 13.07 -20.54 31.39
CA ASP A 381 12.55 -21.64 32.21
C ASP A 381 11.80 -21.06 33.42
N CYS A 382 10.51 -21.32 33.50
CA CYS A 382 9.63 -20.83 34.57
C CYS A 382 9.43 -21.82 35.71
N GLU A 383 9.75 -23.09 35.51
CA GLU A 383 9.64 -24.12 36.56
C GLU A 383 10.91 -24.17 37.41
N GLY A 384 12.02 -23.66 36.86
CA GLY A 384 13.33 -23.69 37.50
C GLY A 384 13.94 -25.09 37.50
N PRO A 385 15.20 -25.21 37.93
CA PRO A 385 15.89 -26.49 37.91
C PRO A 385 15.24 -27.51 38.86
N LYS A 386 14.89 -28.69 38.34
CA LYS A 386 14.42 -29.83 39.15
C LYS A 386 15.61 -30.66 39.58
N LEU A 387 15.81 -30.77 40.90
CA LEU A 387 16.66 -31.77 41.52
C LEU A 387 15.82 -33.04 41.62
N ASP A 388 16.24 -34.12 40.96
CA ASP A 388 15.54 -35.42 40.87
C ASP A 388 14.28 -35.38 39.97
N SER A 389 14.47 -35.27 38.66
CA SER A 389 13.37 -35.52 37.71
C SER A 389 13.05 -37.01 37.64
N ASP A 390 11.76 -37.35 37.54
CA ASP A 390 11.30 -38.73 37.34
C ASP A 390 11.82 -39.34 36.01
N THR A 391 12.36 -38.49 35.12
CA THR A 391 12.91 -38.80 33.80
C THR A 391 14.45 -38.73 33.74
N ALA A 392 15.14 -38.51 34.86
CA ALA A 392 16.58 -38.24 34.89
C ALA A 392 17.44 -39.35 34.27
N VAL A 393 17.01 -40.62 34.37
CA VAL A 393 17.68 -41.75 33.70
C VAL A 393 17.62 -41.59 32.19
N CYS A 394 16.43 -41.28 31.66
CA CYS A 394 16.20 -41.10 30.23
C CYS A 394 16.84 -39.85 29.66
N GLU A 395 16.84 -38.75 30.41
CA GLU A 395 17.58 -37.54 30.04
C GLU A 395 19.07 -37.85 29.84
N ASN A 396 19.66 -38.67 30.72
CA ASN A 396 21.07 -39.06 30.61
C ASN A 396 21.35 -40.08 29.51
N GLU A 397 20.50 -41.11 29.35
CA GLU A 397 20.67 -42.13 28.30
C GLU A 397 20.45 -41.57 26.89
N CYS A 398 19.61 -40.54 26.76
CA CYS A 398 19.34 -39.87 25.51
C CYS A 398 20.25 -38.67 25.23
N ALA A 399 21.03 -38.21 26.22
CA ALA A 399 22.02 -37.18 26.00
C ALA A 399 23.11 -37.66 25.03
N GLY A 400 23.39 -36.86 24.01
CA GLY A 400 24.40 -37.12 22.98
C GLY A 400 23.90 -37.94 21.78
N ASN A 401 22.67 -38.44 21.81
CA ASN A 401 22.12 -39.25 20.72
C ASN A 401 21.67 -38.41 19.51
N ALA A 402 21.51 -39.08 18.36
CA ALA A 402 21.15 -38.42 17.10
C ALA A 402 19.67 -38.01 17.00
N GLY A 403 18.80 -38.61 17.81
CA GLY A 403 17.37 -38.30 17.86
C GLY A 403 17.02 -37.49 19.11
N PRO A 404 15.93 -36.71 19.07
CA PRO A 404 15.55 -35.83 20.17
C PRO A 404 15.33 -36.59 21.49
N GLY A 405 15.93 -36.09 22.56
CA GLY A 405 15.82 -36.60 23.93
C GLY A 405 14.55 -36.17 24.64
N VAL A 406 14.40 -36.55 25.91
CA VAL A 406 13.23 -36.18 26.73
C VAL A 406 13.07 -34.66 26.77
N GLY A 407 11.88 -34.16 26.49
CA GLY A 407 11.60 -32.73 26.49
C GLY A 407 11.94 -32.04 25.17
N GLU A 408 12.70 -32.64 24.26
CA GLU A 408 13.16 -31.97 23.03
C GLU A 408 12.10 -31.95 21.93
N ALA A 409 12.06 -30.88 21.14
CA ALA A 409 11.10 -30.73 20.04
C ALA A 409 11.40 -31.74 18.91
N CYS A 410 10.36 -32.41 18.42
CA CYS A 410 10.49 -33.52 17.46
C CYS A 410 9.64 -33.37 16.19
N SER A 411 8.73 -32.39 16.13
CA SER A 411 7.96 -32.07 14.92
C SER A 411 7.44 -30.62 14.94
N GLY A 412 6.94 -30.17 13.79
CA GLY A 412 6.46 -28.81 13.55
C GLY A 412 7.54 -27.90 12.94
N ARG A 413 7.39 -26.59 13.14
CA ARG A 413 8.41 -25.58 12.80
C ARG A 413 9.26 -25.32 14.04
N ILE A 414 10.54 -25.67 13.98
CA ILE A 414 11.46 -25.60 15.12
C ILE A 414 12.57 -24.60 14.78
N VAL A 415 12.70 -23.58 15.62
CA VAL A 415 13.79 -22.59 15.56
C VAL A 415 14.85 -23.01 16.56
N THR A 416 16.02 -23.33 16.05
CA THR A 416 17.19 -23.70 16.86
C THR A 416 18.27 -22.65 16.68
N SER A 417 19.18 -22.54 17.64
CA SER A 417 20.31 -21.63 17.51
C SER A 417 21.51 -22.15 18.28
N ASN A 418 22.68 -21.99 17.69
CA ASN A 418 23.94 -22.04 18.41
C ASN A 418 24.43 -20.60 18.66
N ALA A 419 25.59 -20.45 19.29
CA ALA A 419 26.17 -19.13 19.57
C ALA A 419 26.56 -18.30 18.34
N LEU A 420 26.51 -18.86 17.12
CA LEU A 420 26.95 -18.21 15.88
C LEU A 420 25.83 -18.02 14.84
N ALA A 421 24.79 -18.85 14.87
CA ALA A 421 23.73 -18.84 13.86
C ALA A 421 22.41 -19.40 14.39
N THR A 422 21.32 -18.83 13.87
CA THR A 422 19.95 -19.36 14.04
C THR A 422 19.58 -20.19 12.81
N ALA A 423 18.86 -21.29 13.02
CA ALA A 423 18.35 -22.16 11.98
C ALA A 423 16.86 -22.43 12.19
N VAL A 424 16.11 -22.61 11.10
CA VAL A 424 14.69 -22.97 11.13
C VAL A 424 14.52 -24.28 10.38
N THR A 425 14.01 -25.29 11.08
CA THR A 425 13.68 -26.60 10.52
C THR A 425 12.17 -26.75 10.46
N VAL A 426 11.64 -27.21 9.34
CA VAL A 426 10.20 -27.37 9.12
C VAL A 426 9.89 -28.83 8.81
N TYR A 427 9.12 -29.48 9.67
CA TYR A 427 8.57 -30.81 9.42
C TYR A 427 7.18 -30.66 8.81
N ALA A 428 6.92 -31.37 7.70
CA ALA A 428 5.59 -31.42 7.11
C ALA A 428 4.61 -32.19 8.01
N GLU A 429 3.32 -31.98 7.81
CA GLU A 429 2.29 -32.72 8.54
C GLU A 429 2.48 -34.25 8.38
N GLY A 430 2.49 -34.97 9.49
CA GLY A 430 2.77 -36.41 9.53
C GLY A 430 4.25 -36.80 9.36
N GLN A 431 5.17 -35.83 9.31
CA GLN A 431 6.62 -36.05 9.45
C GLN A 431 7.05 -35.69 10.87
N GLU A 432 7.77 -36.60 11.52
CA GLU A 432 8.28 -36.43 12.88
C GLU A 432 9.68 -37.02 12.94
N GLN A 433 10.54 -36.42 13.75
CA GLN A 433 11.79 -37.05 14.11
C GLN A 433 11.52 -38.25 15.01
N THR A 434 12.27 -39.33 14.79
CA THR A 434 12.28 -40.46 15.72
C THR A 434 12.98 -40.03 16.99
N CYS A 435 12.24 -39.94 18.10
CA CYS A 435 12.80 -39.70 19.42
C CYS A 435 13.86 -40.75 19.79
N CYS A 436 14.74 -40.40 20.73
CA CYS A 436 15.74 -41.32 21.26
C CYS A 436 15.12 -42.66 21.69
N THR A 437 15.76 -43.76 21.25
CA THR A 437 15.23 -45.12 21.37
C THR A 437 15.51 -45.78 22.71
N GLU A 438 16.47 -45.26 23.49
CA GLU A 438 16.89 -45.86 24.76
C GLU A 438 15.76 -45.85 25.82
N CYS A 439 14.80 -44.92 25.70
CA CYS A 439 13.77 -44.70 26.71
C CYS A 439 12.31 -44.80 26.24
N SER A 440 12.03 -45.51 25.13
CA SER A 440 10.67 -45.66 24.59
C SER A 440 9.92 -44.33 24.46
N LEU A 441 10.62 -43.29 23.99
CA LEU A 441 10.08 -41.94 23.85
C LEU A 441 9.12 -41.84 22.66
N GLN A 442 8.09 -41.01 22.80
CA GLN A 442 7.08 -40.74 21.78
C GLN A 442 6.98 -39.24 21.51
N CYS A 443 6.82 -38.89 20.23
CA CYS A 443 6.69 -37.51 19.78
C CYS A 443 5.23 -37.03 19.96
N ASN A 444 4.96 -36.33 21.06
CA ASN A 444 3.61 -35.92 21.46
C ASN A 444 3.40 -34.42 21.33
N ALA A 445 2.17 -34.01 21.03
CA ALA A 445 1.80 -32.60 20.91
C ALA A 445 1.94 -31.84 22.23
N VAL A 446 2.44 -30.61 22.15
CA VAL A 446 2.46 -29.69 23.29
C VAL A 446 1.07 -29.04 23.40
N GLY A 447 0.30 -29.42 24.40
CA GLY A 447 -1.06 -28.91 24.57
C GLY A 447 -1.94 -29.19 23.34
N SER A 448 -2.53 -28.14 22.76
CA SER A 448 -3.33 -28.20 21.54
C SER A 448 -2.58 -27.75 20.28
N SER A 449 -1.26 -27.60 20.36
CA SER A 449 -0.44 -27.08 19.26
C SER A 449 -0.04 -28.15 18.24
N THR A 450 0.39 -27.69 17.06
CA THR A 450 1.02 -28.54 16.04
C THR A 450 2.48 -28.86 16.33
N VAL A 451 3.09 -28.18 17.31
CA VAL A 451 4.43 -28.46 17.81
C VAL A 451 4.41 -29.71 18.69
N LYS A 452 5.40 -30.58 18.51
CA LYS A 452 5.54 -31.81 19.28
C LYS A 452 6.89 -31.93 19.96
N HIS A 453 6.93 -32.68 21.06
CA HIS A 453 8.15 -32.99 21.78
C HIS A 453 8.19 -34.44 22.27
N CYS A 454 9.39 -34.93 22.58
CA CYS A 454 9.59 -36.30 23.03
C CYS A 454 9.27 -36.46 24.51
N GLU A 455 8.30 -37.32 24.82
CA GLU A 455 7.89 -37.67 26.17
C GLU A 455 7.99 -39.18 26.40
N VAL A 456 8.10 -39.60 27.66
CA VAL A 456 8.07 -41.03 28.01
C VAL A 456 6.66 -41.59 27.76
N ALA A 457 6.56 -42.70 27.05
CA ALA A 457 5.28 -43.35 26.76
C ALA A 457 4.48 -43.63 28.04
N GLY A 458 3.27 -43.07 28.14
CA GLY A 458 2.38 -43.25 29.31
C GLY A 458 2.49 -42.16 30.39
N SER A 459 3.32 -41.13 30.21
CA SER A 459 3.43 -39.98 31.12
C SER A 459 2.41 -38.86 30.85
N SER A 460 1.62 -38.97 29.77
CA SER A 460 0.51 -38.04 29.50
C SER A 460 -0.48 -38.12 30.67
N PRO A 461 -0.84 -37.00 31.34
CA PRO A 461 -1.84 -37.06 32.39
C PRO A 461 -3.17 -37.53 31.76
N PRO A 462 -3.81 -38.60 32.29
CA PRO A 462 -5.20 -38.82 31.95
C PRO A 462 -5.95 -37.59 32.45
N SER A 463 -6.82 -37.02 31.62
CA SER A 463 -7.77 -36.01 32.05
C SER A 463 -8.68 -36.62 33.13
N LEU A 464 -8.28 -36.50 34.41
CA LEU A 464 -8.99 -37.06 35.55
C LEU A 464 -9.66 -35.93 36.38
N PRO A 465 -10.90 -36.15 36.83
CA PRO A 465 -11.70 -35.14 37.52
C PRO A 465 -11.14 -34.79 38.92
N PRO A 466 -11.45 -33.60 39.45
CA PRO A 466 -10.70 -32.91 40.52
C PRO A 466 -10.81 -33.51 41.93
N THR A 467 -11.28 -34.75 42.10
CA THR A 467 -11.60 -35.32 43.42
C THR A 467 -10.62 -36.37 43.92
N LEU A 468 -9.55 -36.73 43.19
CA LEU A 468 -8.59 -37.77 43.60
C LEU A 468 -7.10 -37.37 43.55
N ALA A 469 -6.79 -36.10 43.24
CA ALA A 469 -5.42 -35.56 43.18
C ALA A 469 -4.52 -35.76 44.44
N PRO A 470 -5.01 -35.87 45.69
CA PRO A 470 -4.12 -35.95 46.85
C PRO A 470 -3.50 -37.33 47.11
N MET A 471 -3.90 -38.41 46.41
CA MET A 471 -3.46 -39.78 46.72
C MET A 471 -2.42 -40.39 45.75
N GLN A 472 -1.97 -39.65 44.74
CA GLN A 472 -0.94 -40.08 43.78
C GLN A 472 0.42 -40.48 44.40
N PRO A 473 0.99 -39.81 45.42
CA PRO A 473 2.32 -40.19 45.92
C PRO A 473 2.32 -41.53 46.67
N LEU A 474 1.17 -42.02 47.13
CA LEU A 474 1.07 -43.27 47.90
C LEU A 474 1.11 -44.53 47.01
N PHE A 475 0.60 -44.44 45.78
CA PHE A 475 0.62 -45.56 44.82
C PHE A 475 1.97 -45.69 44.10
N ALA A 476 2.65 -44.58 43.82
CA ALA A 476 3.99 -44.58 43.23
C ALA A 476 5.06 -45.13 44.20
N GLN A 477 4.94 -44.85 45.50
CA GLN A 477 5.85 -45.42 46.51
C GLN A 477 5.66 -46.93 46.72
N LEU A 478 4.47 -47.48 46.48
CA LEU A 478 4.23 -48.93 46.60
C LEU A 478 4.84 -49.70 45.43
N ALA A 479 4.79 -49.16 44.21
CA ALA A 479 5.39 -49.76 43.03
C ALA A 479 6.93 -49.72 43.06
N ALA A 480 7.52 -48.60 43.51
CA ALA A 480 8.97 -48.47 43.65
C ALA A 480 9.57 -49.31 44.81
N ALA A 481 8.75 -49.68 45.81
CA ALA A 481 9.19 -50.53 46.91
C ALA A 481 9.24 -52.02 46.53
N GLU A 482 8.42 -52.49 45.57
CA GLU A 482 8.44 -53.90 45.14
C GLU A 482 9.67 -54.22 44.26
N GLU A 483 10.20 -53.25 43.53
CA GLU A 483 11.39 -53.45 42.68
C GLU A 483 12.71 -53.45 43.47
N LYS A 484 12.76 -52.72 44.60
CA LYS A 484 13.96 -52.62 45.45
C LYS A 484 14.21 -53.82 46.39
N VAL A 485 13.25 -54.74 46.53
CA VAL A 485 13.38 -55.91 47.44
C VAL A 485 13.98 -57.14 46.76
N LEU A 486 14.07 -57.18 45.41
CA LEU A 486 14.56 -58.36 44.67
C LEU A 486 16.00 -58.26 44.16
N ALA A 487 16.68 -57.13 44.34
CA ALA A 487 18.03 -56.91 43.82
C ALA A 487 18.99 -56.30 44.84
N SER A 488 19.32 -57.02 45.92
CA SER A 488 20.63 -56.88 46.58
C SER A 488 20.86 -58.00 47.60
N GLU A 489 21.68 -58.99 47.22
CA GLU A 489 22.40 -59.82 48.18
C GLU A 489 23.66 -59.06 48.65
N THR A 490 23.89 -59.11 49.97
CA THR A 490 25.13 -58.86 50.73
C THR A 490 25.46 -57.48 51.33
N MET A 491 25.66 -57.56 52.66
CA MET A 491 26.45 -56.73 53.61
C MET A 491 25.83 -55.52 54.33
N THR A 492 25.26 -55.88 55.49
CA THR A 492 25.39 -55.29 56.84
C THR A 492 26.44 -54.21 57.16
N ALA A 493 25.93 -53.25 57.96
CA ALA A 493 26.53 -52.54 59.12
C ALA A 493 27.37 -51.25 58.89
N LEU A 494 26.85 -50.09 59.31
CA LEU A 494 27.08 -49.49 60.64
C LEU A 494 26.24 -48.20 60.86
N LEU A 495 25.63 -48.08 62.04
CA LEU A 495 24.92 -46.88 62.55
C LEU A 495 25.90 -45.81 63.06
N GLY A 496 25.57 -44.52 62.94
CA GLY A 496 26.20 -43.48 63.76
C GLY A 496 26.03 -42.01 63.34
N ALA A 497 25.00 -41.36 63.89
CA ALA A 497 24.97 -39.99 64.43
C ALA A 497 25.29 -38.72 63.58
N SER A 498 24.30 -37.82 63.62
CA SER A 498 24.37 -36.35 63.82
C SER A 498 24.74 -35.40 62.68
N ALA A 499 23.87 -34.39 62.55
CA ALA A 499 23.85 -33.30 61.60
C ALA A 499 24.89 -32.19 61.88
N MET A 500 25.40 -31.56 60.82
CA MET A 500 25.29 -30.10 60.61
C MET A 500 25.81 -29.65 59.23
N VAL A 501 24.91 -29.00 58.49
CA VAL A 501 25.04 -27.88 57.55
C VAL A 501 26.32 -27.78 56.72
N ALA A 502 26.24 -28.23 55.46
CA ALA A 502 27.04 -27.73 54.36
C ALA A 502 26.10 -27.03 53.36
N VAL A 503 26.29 -25.73 53.16
CA VAL A 503 25.67 -24.97 52.08
C VAL A 503 26.33 -25.44 50.79
N VAL A 504 25.67 -26.34 50.06
CA VAL A 504 26.08 -26.74 48.72
C VAL A 504 25.32 -25.85 47.74
N ALA A 505 26.05 -24.93 47.08
CA ALA A 505 25.57 -24.28 45.88
C ALA A 505 25.50 -25.34 44.77
N LEU A 506 24.33 -25.96 44.62
CA LEU A 506 24.05 -26.88 43.51
C LEU A 506 23.68 -26.06 42.27
N ILE A 507 24.65 -25.91 41.37
CA ILE A 507 24.36 -25.58 39.97
C ILE A 507 23.95 -26.91 39.31
N VAL A 508 22.66 -27.08 39.05
CA VAL A 508 22.13 -28.23 38.32
C VAL A 508 22.11 -27.88 36.85
N VAL A 509 22.82 -28.67 36.06
CA VAL A 509 22.98 -28.49 34.62
C VAL A 509 21.98 -29.39 33.90
N LYS A 510 21.14 -28.82 33.03
CA LYS A 510 20.31 -29.55 32.08
C LYS A 510 21.15 -29.77 30.82
N ARG A 511 21.64 -31.01 30.60
CA ARG A 511 22.53 -31.37 29.50
C ARG A 511 21.71 -31.81 28.28
N ARG A 512 21.96 -31.21 27.12
CA ARG A 512 21.51 -31.72 25.81
C ARG A 512 22.66 -32.37 25.05
N ALA A 513 22.27 -33.14 24.05
CA ALA A 513 23.11 -33.87 23.12
C ALA A 513 23.94 -32.94 22.23
N ASP A 514 25.22 -32.78 22.55
CA ASP A 514 26.17 -32.21 21.59
C ASP A 514 27.38 -33.14 21.46
N ALA A 515 27.48 -33.84 20.32
CA ALA A 515 28.65 -34.66 20.00
C ALA A 515 29.94 -33.83 19.93
N ALA A 516 29.82 -32.50 19.79
CA ALA A 516 30.94 -31.56 19.84
C ALA A 516 31.36 -31.14 21.27
N ALA A 517 30.47 -31.21 22.26
CA ALA A 517 30.76 -30.77 23.64
C ALA A 517 31.72 -31.73 24.37
N HIS A 518 31.67 -33.03 24.06
CA HIS A 518 32.63 -34.00 24.63
C HIS A 518 34.08 -33.79 24.16
N ALA A 519 34.30 -33.06 23.06
CA ALA A 519 35.66 -32.68 22.64
C ALA A 519 36.24 -31.52 23.48
N ARG A 520 35.39 -30.72 24.14
CA ARG A 520 35.81 -29.61 25.04
C ARG A 520 35.81 -29.99 26.52
N GLU A 521 34.96 -30.93 26.95
CA GLU A 521 34.94 -31.40 28.35
C GLU A 521 36.24 -32.12 28.77
N ALA A 522 37.08 -32.55 27.83
CA ALA A 522 38.35 -33.20 28.13
C ALA A 522 39.49 -32.24 28.54
N GLU A 523 39.35 -30.91 28.35
CA GLU A 523 40.44 -29.95 28.63
C GLU A 523 40.18 -28.94 29.77
N ASP A 524 38.94 -28.76 30.25
CA ASP A 524 38.61 -27.68 31.23
C ASP A 524 38.32 -28.13 32.67
N ALA A 525 38.83 -29.29 33.08
CA ALA A 525 38.81 -29.70 34.49
C ALA A 525 39.94 -29.02 35.31
N TYR A 526 40.01 -27.68 35.32
CA TYR A 526 40.85 -26.94 36.27
C TYR A 526 40.31 -25.50 36.52
N TYR A 527 39.49 -25.34 37.57
CA TYR A 527 39.24 -24.16 38.45
C TYR A 527 39.22 -22.70 37.91
N PRO A 528 38.29 -21.84 38.40
CA PRO A 528 38.58 -21.12 39.65
C PRO A 528 37.36 -20.89 40.59
N LEU A 529 37.53 -21.32 41.85
CA LEU A 529 36.84 -20.77 43.02
C LEU A 529 37.85 -19.84 43.68
N LEU A 530 37.59 -18.53 43.61
CA LEU A 530 37.98 -17.43 44.53
C LEU A 530 38.15 -16.13 43.73
N GLU A 531 37.06 -15.37 43.60
CA GLU A 531 36.93 -13.95 43.99
C GLU A 531 35.46 -13.54 44.04
#